data_AF-A0A413IJW0-F1
#
_entry.id   AF-A0A413IJW0-F1
#
_cell.length_a   1.000
_cell.length_b   1.000
_cell.length_c   1.000
_cell.angle_alpha   90.00
_cell.angle_beta   90.00
_cell.angle_gamma   90.00
#
_symmetry.space_group_name_H-M   'P 1'
#
loop_
_entity.id
_entity.type
_entity.pdbx_description
1 polymer ?
#
loop_
_entity_poly.entity_id
_entity_poly.type
_entity_poly.pdbx_seq_one_letter_code
_entity_poly.pdbx_strand_id
1 'polypeptide(L)' 'MFKPCLNQKLNINQSLSIIYYASKTLKNGNHPLMLRIIQNGQTKYVSLGVNINPNF' A
#
# COMPACT_ATOMS: atom_id res chain seq x y z
N MET A 1 -13.88 -23.35 16.46
CA MET A 1 -12.72 -22.49 16.12
C MET A 1 -12.66 -22.38 14.60
N PHE A 2 -13.23 -21.31 14.03
CA PHE A 2 -13.30 -21.17 12.58
C PHE A 2 -11.91 -20.81 12.04
N LYS A 3 -11.35 -21.67 11.18
CA LYS A 3 -10.20 -21.33 10.33
C LYS A 3 -10.78 -20.91 8.97
N PRO A 4 -10.75 -19.61 8.60
CA PRO A 4 -11.11 -19.24 7.25
C PRO A 4 -9.99 -19.71 6.32
N CYS A 5 -10.21 -20.82 5.61
CA CYS A 5 -9.35 -21.23 4.50
C CYS A 5 -9.73 -20.37 3.29
N LEU A 6 -9.14 -19.17 3.20
CA LEU A 6 -9.27 -18.34 2.01
C LEU A 6 -8.41 -18.94 0.89
N ASN A 7 -9.02 -19.77 0.05
CA ASN A 7 -8.40 -20.23 -1.19
C ASN A 7 -8.49 -19.12 -2.25
N GLN A 8 -7.75 -18.02 -2.05
CA GLN A 8 -7.70 -16.93 -3.02
C GLN A 8 -6.72 -17.30 -4.12
N LYS A 9 -7.25 -17.80 -5.25
CA LYS A 9 -6.48 -17.95 -6.48
C LYS A 9 -6.28 -16.55 -7.08
N LEU A 10 -5.35 -15.79 -6.52
CA LEU A 10 -4.93 -14.50 -7.07
C LEU A 10 -4.19 -14.78 -8.37
N ASN A 11 -4.73 -14.33 -9.50
CA ASN A 11 -4.02 -14.37 -10.77
C ASN A 11 -2.90 -13.31 -10.69
N ILE A 12 -1.69 -13.72 -10.28
CA ILE A 12 -0.60 -12.86 -9.78
C ILE A 12 0.10 -12.04 -10.89
N ASN A 13 -0.62 -11.63 -11.92
CA ASN A 13 -0.04 -10.74 -12.94
C ASN A 13 -0.06 -9.28 -12.49
N GLN A 14 -1.01 -8.90 -11.63
CA GLN A 14 -1.14 -7.54 -11.11
C GLN A 14 -1.55 -7.55 -9.62
N SER A 15 -0.84 -6.77 -8.80
CA SER A 15 -1.15 -6.58 -7.38
C SER A 15 -1.26 -5.10 -7.06
N LEU A 16 -2.26 -4.74 -6.26
CA LEU A 16 -2.50 -3.40 -5.75
C LEU A 16 -2.47 -3.45 -4.23
N SER A 17 -1.75 -2.52 -3.60
CA SER A 17 -1.69 -2.41 -2.15
C SER A 17 -1.54 -0.96 -1.73
N ILE A 18 -2.20 -0.57 -0.65
CA ILE A 18 -2.00 0.75 -0.03
C ILE A 18 -0.85 0.63 0.95
N ILE A 19 0.15 1.50 0.82
CA ILE A 19 1.36 1.50 1.62
C ILE A 19 1.48 2.83 2.35
N TYR A 20 1.77 2.75 3.64
CA TYR A 20 2.17 3.89 4.45
C TYR A 20 3.67 4.14 4.29
N TYR A 21 4.04 5.31 3.74
CA TYR A 21 5.42 5.59 3.38
C TYR A 21 6.16 6.35 4.49
N ALA A 22 6.50 5.62 5.56
CA ALA A 22 7.09 6.18 6.78
C ALA A 22 8.44 6.90 6.57
N SER A 23 9.20 6.52 5.54
CA SER A 23 10.50 7.14 5.25
C SER A 23 10.41 8.55 4.68
N LYS A 24 9.21 9.02 4.31
CA LYS A 24 8.99 10.38 3.81
C LYS A 24 8.05 11.12 4.73
N THR A 25 8.53 12.23 5.27
CA THR A 25 7.74 13.15 6.09
C THR A 25 7.51 14.43 5.31
N LEU A 26 6.25 14.86 5.23
CA LEU A 26 5.87 16.13 4.63
C LEU A 26 6.14 17.28 5.61
N LYS A 27 6.10 18.52 5.12
CA LYS A 27 6.37 19.72 5.94
C LYS A 27 5.48 19.84 7.18
N ASN A 28 4.30 19.25 7.15
CA ASN A 28 3.33 19.22 8.25
C ASN A 28 3.56 18.07 9.24
N GLY A 29 4.62 17.27 9.09
CA GLY A 29 4.90 16.11 9.94
C GLY A 29 4.17 14.83 9.57
N ASN A 30 3.29 14.86 8.55
CA ASN A 30 2.53 13.69 8.13
C ASN A 30 3.30 12.85 7.11
N HIS A 31 2.95 11.56 7.02
CA HIS A 31 3.50 10.63 6.05
C HIS A 31 2.49 10.37 4.93
N PRO A 32 2.92 10.35 3.66
CA PRO A 32 2.01 10.14 2.55
C PRO A 32 1.59 8.66 2.44
N LEU A 33 0.35 8.44 2.01
CA LEU A 33 -0.09 7.13 1.54
C LEU A 33 0.23 6.98 0.05
N MET A 34 0.74 5.80 -0.28
CA MET A 34 1.15 5.43 -1.62
C MET A 34 0.38 4.20 -2.08
N LEU A 35 -0.12 4.22 -3.30
CA LEU A 35 -0.59 3.02 -3.99
C LEU A 35 0.61 2.30 -4.59
N ARG A 36 0.89 1.10 -4.12
CA ARG A 36 1.83 0.18 -4.75
C ARG A 36 1.11 -0.61 -5.82
N ILE A 37 1.61 -0.51 -7.05
CA ILE A 37 1.14 -1.25 -8.21
C ILE A 37 2.27 -2.17 -8.63
N ILE A 38 2.04 -3.48 -8.59
CA ILE A 38 2.96 -4.47 -9.15
C ILE A 38 2.32 -5.02 -10.41
N GLN A 39 3.02 -4.95 -11.54
CA GLN A 39 2.56 -5.52 -12.80
C GLN A 39 3.77 -6.04 -13.56
N ASN A 40 3.70 -7.27 -14.06
CA ASN A 40 4.75 -7.88 -14.88
C ASN A 40 6.16 -7.79 -14.23
N GLY A 41 6.25 -8.01 -12.91
CA GLY A 41 7.50 -7.92 -12.15
C GLY A 41 8.00 -6.50 -11.86
N GLN A 42 7.38 -5.46 -12.42
CA GLN A 42 7.70 -4.06 -12.12
C GLN A 42 6.84 -3.54 -10.99
N THR A 43 7.43 -2.76 -10.09
CA THR A 43 6.71 -2.06 -9.02
C THR A 43 6.71 -0.56 -9.28
N LYS A 44 5.54 0.05 -9.26
CA LYS A 44 5.36 1.51 -9.27
C LYS A 44 4.66 1.95 -7.99
N TYR A 45 5.01 3.15 -7.52
CA TYR A 45 4.38 3.79 -6.38
C TYR A 45 3.75 5.09 -6.85
N VAL A 46 2.46 5.26 -6.57
CA VAL A 46 1.69 6.46 -6.94
C VAL A 46 1.16 7.09 -5.66
N SER A 47 1.38 8.39 -5.48
CA SER A 47 0.81 9.13 -4.35
C SER A 47 -0.71 9.17 -4.45
N LEU A 48 -1.41 8.89 -3.35
CA LEU A 48 -2.88 9.03 -3.28
C LEU A 48 -3.33 10.46 -2.99
N GLY A 49 -2.40 11.40 -2.74
CA GLY A 49 -2.72 12.78 -2.35
C GLY A 49 -3.16 12.94 -0.90
N VAL A 50 -3.32 11.84 -0.16
CA VAL A 50 -3.64 11.83 1.26
C VAL A 50 -2.40 11.51 2.11
N ASN A 51 -2.36 12.06 3.31
CA ASN A 51 -1.29 11.85 4.27
C ASN A 51 -1.86 11.62 5.67
N ILE A 52 -1.18 10.79 6.44
CA ILE A 52 -1.61 10.35 7.77
C ILE A 52 -0.60 10.88 8.80
N ASN A 53 -1.11 11.35 9.94
CA ASN A 53 -0.29 11.69 11.08
C ASN A 53 0.22 10.40 11.74
N PRO A 54 1.52 10.28 12.05
CA PRO A 54 2.11 9.06 12.60
C PRO A 54 1.54 8.61 13.95
N ASN A 55 0.83 9.50 14.67
CA ASN A 55 0.30 9.23 16.00
C ASN A 55 -1.17 8.78 16.02
N PHE A 56 -1.77 8.47 14.86
CA PHE A 56 -3.07 7.81 14.75
C PHE A 56 -2.93 6.28 14.79
#